data_AF-A0A7J4JYG1-F1
#
_entry.id   AF-A0A7J4JYG1-F1
#
_cell.length_a   1.000
_cell.length_b   1.000
_cell.length_c   1.000
_cell.angle_alpha   90.00
_cell.angle_beta   90.00
_cell.angle_gamma   90.00
#
_symmetry.space_group_name_H-M   'P 1'
#
loop_
_entity.id
_entity.type
_entity.pdbx_description
1 polymer ?
#
loop_
_entity_poly.entity_id
_entity_poly.type
_entity_poly.pdbx_seq_one_letter_code
_entity_poly.pdbx_strand_id
1 'polypeptide(L)'
;MGHRGRETQVRCEKCGREVRRDKALFIEKAIFSNPLERKDVYSETYDRVLTREVSYCISCGKHARLFQKKKQQQERARERERMGRFSPRPGGFRPQRQQGYSQAPASQPATQPQAQQQADSAPAPAQEAKPSSEQQSA
;
A
#
# COMPACT_ATOMS: atom_id res chain seq x y z
N MET A 1 21.56 10.71 34.28
CA MET A 1 20.18 10.26 34.56
C MET A 1 19.24 11.29 33.98
N GLY A 2 18.44 10.94 32.98
CA GLY A 2 17.63 11.93 32.25
C GLY A 2 16.53 12.51 33.14
N HIS A 3 16.46 13.84 33.24
CA HIS A 3 15.37 14.58 33.86
C HIS A 3 14.06 14.33 33.10
N ARG A 4 13.38 13.21 33.37
CA ARG A 4 12.06 12.93 32.78
C ARG A 4 11.00 13.58 33.67
N GLY A 5 10.59 14.79 33.29
CA GLY A 5 9.49 15.52 33.92
C GLY A 5 8.12 14.84 33.73
N ARG A 6 7.05 15.64 33.52
CA ARG A 6 5.73 15.11 33.15
C ARG A 6 5.76 14.59 31.71
N GLU A 7 5.77 13.27 31.56
CA GLU A 7 5.61 12.62 30.26
C GLU A 7 4.16 12.71 29.75
N THR A 8 4.02 12.84 28.44
CA THR A 8 2.72 12.79 27.75
C THR A 8 2.03 11.47 28.02
N GLN A 9 0.76 11.52 28.39
CA GLN A 9 -0.08 10.35 28.54
C GLN A 9 -0.82 10.05 27.22
N VAL A 10 -1.01 8.77 26.93
CA VAL A 10 -1.67 8.26 25.74
C VAL A 10 -2.78 7.32 26.16
N ARG A 11 -3.90 7.33 25.42
CA ARG A 11 -5.04 6.45 25.69
C ARG A 11 -4.90 5.14 24.94
N CYS A 12 -5.19 4.04 25.62
CA CYS A 12 -5.27 2.71 25.01
C CYS A 12 -6.51 2.60 24.11
N GLU A 13 -6.37 2.18 22.85
CA GLU A 13 -7.53 2.01 21.94
C GLU A 13 -8.54 0.95 22.42
N LYS A 14 -8.11 -0.08 23.17
CA LYS A 14 -9.01 -1.18 23.55
C LYS A 14 -9.81 -0.92 24.82
N CYS A 15 -9.14 -0.39 25.86
CA CYS A 15 -9.75 -0.23 27.18
C CYS A 15 -9.85 1.23 27.63
N GLY A 16 -9.37 2.19 26.83
CA GLY A 16 -9.42 3.62 27.17
C GLY A 16 -8.45 4.06 28.27
N ARG A 17 -7.75 3.14 28.94
CA ARG A 17 -6.84 3.48 30.04
C ARG A 17 -5.73 4.43 29.57
N GLU A 18 -5.51 5.49 30.34
CA GLU A 18 -4.39 6.43 30.17
C GLU A 18 -3.09 5.81 30.70
N VAL A 19 -2.07 5.80 29.85
CA VAL A 19 -0.75 5.24 30.13
C VAL A 19 0.30 6.23 29.68
N ARG A 20 1.41 6.33 30.41
CA ARG A 20 2.58 7.12 29.98
C ARG A 20 3.11 6.62 28.64
N ARG A 21 3.50 7.53 27.75
CA ARG A 21 3.99 7.21 26.39
C ARG A 21 5.11 6.18 26.39
N ASP A 22 6.07 6.31 27.32
CA ASP A 22 7.22 5.40 27.42
C ASP A 22 6.84 3.95 27.77
N LYS A 23 5.70 3.76 28.43
CA LYS A 23 5.19 2.44 28.85
C LYS A 23 4.12 1.89 27.90
N ALA A 24 3.66 2.70 26.95
CA ALA A 24 2.64 2.30 25.99
C ALA A 24 3.24 1.44 24.88
N LEU A 25 2.46 0.49 24.39
CA LEU A 25 2.83 -0.34 23.25
C LEU A 25 2.25 0.27 21.98
N PHE A 26 3.13 0.73 21.11
CA PHE A 26 2.76 1.20 19.78
C PHE A 26 2.87 0.09 18.75
N ILE A 27 1.81 -0.11 17.98
CA ILE A 27 1.75 -1.05 16.87
C ILE A 27 1.14 -0.37 15.65
N GLU A 28 1.85 -0.46 14.54
CA GLU A 28 1.35 -0.04 13.25
C GLU A 28 0.30 -1.03 12.73
N LYS A 29 -0.88 -0.50 12.39
CA LYS A 29 -1.94 -1.23 11.74
C LYS A 29 -2.19 -0.65 10.36
N ALA A 30 -2.19 -1.51 9.35
CA ALA A 30 -2.67 -1.15 8.02
C ALA A 30 -4.18 -0.90 8.08
N ILE A 31 -4.59 0.30 7.69
CA ILE A 31 -5.94 0.66 7.32
C ILE A 31 -6.05 0.41 5.82
N PHE A 32 -6.88 -0.57 5.46
CA PHE A 32 -7.29 -0.76 4.08
C PHE A 32 -8.55 0.08 3.86
N SER A 33 -8.39 1.24 3.21
CA SER A 33 -9.54 2.01 2.72
C SER A 33 -9.84 1.61 1.28
N ASN A 34 -11.11 1.49 0.93
CA ASN A 34 -11.53 1.23 -0.46
C ASN A 34 -11.18 2.45 -1.33
N PRO A 35 -10.45 2.28 -2.46
CA PRO A 35 -10.12 3.38 -3.37
C PRO A 35 -11.34 4.15 -3.87
N LEU A 36 -12.48 3.49 -4.05
CA LEU A 36 -13.70 4.09 -4.62
C LEU A 36 -14.39 5.07 -3.67
N GLU A 37 -14.16 4.99 -2.37
CA GLU A 37 -14.83 5.83 -1.37
C GLU A 37 -14.11 7.16 -1.11
N ARG A 38 -12.85 7.31 -1.58
CA ARG A 38 -12.07 8.53 -1.39
C ARG A 38 -12.10 9.39 -2.64
N LYS A 39 -13.01 10.35 -2.68
CA LYS A 39 -13.12 11.35 -3.76
C LYS A 39 -11.91 12.29 -3.86
N ASP A 40 -11.05 12.31 -2.85
CA ASP A 40 -9.94 13.27 -2.71
C ASP A 40 -8.60 12.77 -3.32
N VAL A 41 -8.54 11.56 -3.89
CA VAL A 41 -7.28 10.90 -4.30
C VAL A 41 -7.16 10.84 -5.83
N TYR A 42 -7.32 11.96 -6.52
CA TYR A 42 -7.13 12.04 -7.98
C TYR A 42 -5.79 12.63 -8.43
N SER A 43 -4.97 13.25 -7.55
CA SER A 43 -3.80 13.99 -8.03
C SER A 43 -2.42 13.52 -7.55
N GLU A 44 -2.26 12.87 -6.40
CA GLU A 44 -0.92 12.59 -5.87
C GLU A 44 -0.85 11.18 -5.25
N THR A 45 -0.12 10.28 -5.93
CA THR A 45 0.38 8.98 -5.43
C THR A 45 -0.57 8.16 -4.56
N TYR A 46 -1.26 7.19 -5.17
CA TYR A 46 -2.07 6.20 -4.47
C TYR A 46 -1.21 5.27 -3.59
N ASP A 47 -1.04 5.65 -2.33
CA ASP A 47 -0.48 4.76 -1.31
C ASP A 47 -1.49 3.69 -0.94
N ARG A 48 -1.26 2.47 -1.47
CA ARG A 48 -2.16 1.31 -1.31
C ARG A 48 -2.41 0.89 0.14
N VAL A 49 -1.55 1.33 1.07
CA VAL A 49 -1.59 0.92 2.47
C VAL A 49 -1.34 2.13 3.36
N LEU A 50 -2.40 2.64 3.99
CA LEU A 50 -2.25 3.64 5.04
C LEU A 50 -1.98 2.93 6.36
N THR A 51 -0.90 3.25 7.04
CA THR A 51 -0.62 2.72 8.37
C THR A 51 -1.02 3.74 9.43
N ARG A 52 -1.74 3.29 10.47
CA ARG A 52 -1.95 4.08 11.69
C ARG A 52 -1.21 3.47 12.86
N GLU A 53 -0.60 4.31 13.67
CA GLU A 53 0.02 3.90 14.93
C GLU A 53 -1.05 3.80 16.02
N VAL A 54 -1.17 2.62 16.63
CA VAL A 54 -2.13 2.35 17.69
C VAL A 54 -1.42 2.15 19.02
N SER A 55 -1.87 2.87 20.05
CA SER A 55 -1.39 2.73 21.43
C SER A 55 -2.21 1.73 22.25
N TYR A 56 -1.51 0.86 22.97
CA TYR A 56 -2.08 -0.10 23.92
C TYR A 56 -1.43 -0.01 25.30
N CYS A 57 -2.21 -0.32 26.33
CA CYS A 57 -1.69 -0.55 27.67
C CYS A 57 -1.05 -1.95 27.82
N ILE A 58 -0.24 -2.13 28.86
CA ILE A 58 0.53 -3.36 29.12
C ILE A 58 -0.38 -4.60 29.26
N SER A 59 -1.53 -4.46 29.92
CA SER A 59 -2.48 -5.56 30.11
C SER A 59 -3.11 -5.99 28.78
N CYS A 60 -3.67 -5.06 28.01
CA CYS A 60 -4.21 -5.35 26.68
C CYS A 60 -3.14 -5.93 25.75
N GLY A 61 -1.89 -5.46 25.87
CA GLY A 61 -0.75 -6.01 25.17
C GLY A 61 -0.52 -7.49 25.44
N LYS A 62 -0.63 -7.91 26.71
CA LYS A 62 -0.46 -9.31 27.11
C LYS A 62 -1.62 -10.18 26.62
N HIS A 63 -2.86 -9.73 26.81
CA HIS A 63 -4.05 -10.48 26.38
C HIS A 63 -4.10 -10.68 24.86
N ALA A 64 -3.75 -9.67 24.08
CA ALA A 64 -3.77 -9.72 22.62
C ALA A 64 -2.44 -10.21 22.00
N ARG A 65 -1.51 -10.73 22.82
CA ARG A 65 -0.17 -11.22 22.39
C ARG A 65 0.62 -10.23 21.53
N LEU A 66 0.42 -8.95 21.77
CA LEU A 66 0.99 -7.85 20.98
C LEU A 66 2.53 -7.76 21.12
N PHE A 67 3.07 -8.20 22.26
CA PHE A 67 4.52 -8.31 22.47
C PHE A 67 5.18 -9.29 21.50
N GLN A 68 4.56 -10.45 21.27
CA GLN A 68 5.07 -11.45 20.32
C GLN A 68 5.01 -10.90 18.89
N LYS A 69 3.91 -10.24 18.54
CA LYS A 69 3.75 -9.58 17.24
C LYS A 69 4.80 -8.49 17.00
N LYS A 70 5.06 -7.64 18.00
CA LYS A 70 6.07 -6.58 17.88
C LYS A 70 7.49 -7.13 17.78
N LYS A 71 7.80 -8.22 18.49
CA LYS A 71 9.08 -8.94 18.35
C LYS A 71 9.27 -9.47 16.92
N GLN A 72 8.26 -10.13 16.36
CA GLN A 72 8.30 -10.63 14.98
C GLN A 72 8.42 -9.50 13.95
N GLN A 73 7.75 -8.36 14.18
CA GLN A 73 7.88 -7.18 13.32
C GLN A 73 9.30 -6.61 13.36
N GLN A 74 9.90 -6.48 14.54
CA GLN A 74 11.27 -6.01 14.70
C GLN A 74 12.28 -6.97 14.09
N GLU A 75 12.07 -8.28 14.22
CA GLU A 75 12.91 -9.29 13.59
C GLU A 75 12.87 -9.19 12.06
N ARG A 76 11.67 -9.07 11.49
CA ARG A 76 11.50 -8.85 10.04
C ARG A 76 12.12 -7.54 9.59
N ALA A 77 11.99 -6.47 10.37
CA ALA A 77 12.63 -5.18 10.07
C ALA A 77 14.16 -5.31 10.08
N ARG A 78 14.71 -5.97 11.11
CA ARG A 78 16.15 -6.24 11.24
C ARG A 78 16.68 -7.13 10.12
N GLU A 79 15.91 -8.12 9.68
CA GLU A 79 16.26 -8.98 8.54
C GLU A 79 16.32 -8.17 7.23
N ARG A 80 15.33 -7.30 7.00
CA ARG A 80 15.33 -6.38 5.84
C ARG A 80 16.52 -5.43 5.85
N GLU A 81 16.86 -4.87 7.01
CA GLU A 81 18.06 -4.04 7.19
C GLU A 81 19.34 -4.83 6.88
N ARG A 82 19.43 -6.07 7.39
CA ARG A 82 20.58 -6.96 7.15
C ARG A 82 20.72 -7.36 5.68
N MET A 83 19.62 -7.60 4.97
CA MET A 83 19.65 -7.95 3.55
C MET A 83 19.97 -6.77 2.62
N GLY A 84 20.07 -5.54 3.13
CA GLY A 84 20.64 -4.39 2.40
C GLY A 84 19.90 -3.95 1.12
N ARG A 85 18.83 -4.64 0.71
CA ARG A 85 18.10 -4.37 -0.53
C ARG A 85 17.31 -3.06 -0.51
N PHE A 86 17.22 -2.40 0.65
CA PHE A 86 16.53 -1.12 0.79
C PHE A 86 17.24 -0.23 1.82
N SER A 87 18.54 0.01 1.63
CA SER A 87 19.13 1.21 2.23
C SER A 87 18.50 2.43 1.57
N PRO A 88 17.86 3.37 2.29
CA PRO A 88 17.74 4.72 1.77
C PRO A 88 19.17 5.24 1.64
N ARG A 89 19.72 5.23 0.43
CA ARG A 89 21.05 5.81 0.16
C ARG A 89 21.06 7.23 0.73
N PRO A 90 21.91 7.54 1.74
CA PRO A 90 22.21 8.93 2.03
C PRO A 90 23.08 9.43 0.87
N GLY A 91 22.55 10.32 0.02
CA GLY A 91 23.37 11.07 -0.95
C GLY A 91 23.55 10.49 -2.36
N GLY A 92 22.57 9.79 -2.92
CA GLY A 92 22.63 9.31 -4.32
C GLY A 92 22.08 10.29 -5.34
N PHE A 93 22.91 11.22 -5.81
CA PHE A 93 22.74 12.01 -7.04
C PHE A 93 22.08 11.13 -8.13
N ARG A 94 20.85 11.43 -8.53
CA ARG A 94 20.29 10.88 -9.78
C ARG A 94 21.04 11.60 -10.91
N PRO A 95 21.91 10.96 -11.70
CA PRO A 95 22.33 11.60 -12.94
C PRO A 95 21.06 11.77 -13.78
N GLN A 96 20.71 13.03 -13.99
CA GLN A 96 19.76 13.46 -14.99
C GLN A 96 20.21 12.83 -16.31
N ARG A 97 19.60 11.71 -16.71
CA ARG A 97 19.64 11.27 -18.10
C ARG A 97 18.93 12.36 -18.87
N GLN A 98 19.68 13.37 -19.29
CA GLN A 98 19.32 14.21 -20.41
C GLN A 98 19.11 13.26 -21.58
N GLN A 99 17.85 12.94 -21.87
CA GLN A 99 17.45 12.42 -23.16
C GLN A 99 17.70 13.55 -24.16
N GLY A 100 18.94 13.63 -24.64
CA GLY A 100 19.30 14.42 -25.81
C GLY A 100 18.62 13.79 -27.01
N TYR A 101 17.46 14.33 -27.38
CA TYR A 101 16.94 14.18 -28.73
C TYR A 101 17.85 14.95 -29.67
N SER A 102 18.88 14.28 -30.20
CA SER A 102 19.53 14.70 -31.42
C SER A 102 18.54 14.47 -32.56
N GLN A 103 17.91 15.55 -33.04
CA GLN A 103 17.11 15.53 -34.25
C GLN A 103 18.04 15.21 -35.42
N ALA A 104 17.83 14.06 -36.07
CA ALA A 104 18.37 13.79 -37.39
C ALA A 104 17.39 14.37 -38.43
N PRO A 105 17.89 15.04 -39.49
CA PRO A 105 17.05 15.76 -40.45
C PRO A 105 16.24 14.83 -41.36
N ALA A 106 15.07 15.34 -41.75
CA ALA A 106 14.06 14.69 -42.57
C ALA A 106 14.58 14.29 -43.97
N SER A 107 14.36 13.02 -44.33
CA SER A 107 14.33 12.56 -45.73
C SER A 107 12.90 12.15 -46.09
N GLN A 108 12.46 12.65 -47.23
CA GLN A 108 11.10 12.72 -47.77
C GLN A 108 10.47 11.35 -48.16
N PRO A 109 9.14 11.33 -48.42
CA PRO A 109 8.36 10.10 -48.58
C PRO A 109 8.44 9.55 -50.02
N ALA A 110 8.54 8.22 -50.13
CA ALA A 110 8.37 7.50 -51.39
C ALA A 110 7.15 6.56 -51.32
N THR A 111 6.47 6.53 -52.44
CA THR A 111 5.11 6.10 -52.74
C THR A 111 4.86 4.59 -52.64
N GLN A 112 3.59 4.22 -52.41
CA GLN A 112 2.99 2.88 -52.26
C GLN A 112 3.12 1.98 -53.52
N PRO A 113 2.77 0.67 -53.46
CA PRO A 113 1.36 0.29 -53.68
C PRO A 113 0.81 -0.89 -52.85
N GLN A 114 -0.52 -0.93 -52.83
CA GLN A 114 -1.46 -1.84 -52.17
C GLN A 114 -1.45 -3.28 -52.69
N ALA A 115 -1.81 -4.24 -51.82
CA ALA A 115 -2.56 -5.47 -52.14
C ALA A 115 -3.11 -6.04 -50.80
N GLN A 116 -4.43 -6.03 -50.55
CA GLN A 116 -5.37 -7.15 -50.76
C GLN A 116 -5.04 -8.35 -49.84
N GLN A 117 -5.91 -8.91 -48.98
CA GLN A 117 -7.35 -9.17 -49.07
C GLN A 117 -7.86 -9.78 -47.73
N GLN A 118 -9.18 -9.59 -47.47
CA GLN A 118 -10.17 -10.55 -46.93
C GLN A 118 -9.98 -11.07 -45.49
N ALA A 119 -10.83 -10.71 -44.53
CA ALA A 119 -12.26 -11.08 -44.35
C ALA A 119 -12.43 -12.53 -43.91
N ASP A 120 -12.65 -12.74 -42.61
CA ASP A 120 -13.56 -13.80 -42.14
C ASP A 120 -14.13 -13.47 -40.74
N SER A 121 -15.40 -13.06 -40.77
CA SER A 121 -16.51 -13.72 -40.05
C SER A 121 -16.42 -13.91 -38.53
N ALA A 122 -17.11 -13.03 -37.80
CA ALA A 122 -17.79 -13.36 -36.54
C ALA A 122 -18.98 -14.32 -36.82
N PRO A 123 -19.46 -15.08 -35.82
CA PRO A 123 -20.55 -14.52 -35.01
C PRO A 123 -20.47 -14.87 -33.51
N ALA A 124 -21.33 -14.18 -32.76
CA ALA A 124 -21.45 -14.13 -31.31
C ALA A 124 -22.30 -15.29 -30.72
N PRO A 125 -23.11 -15.09 -29.67
CA PRO A 125 -22.85 -15.49 -28.28
C PRO A 125 -23.79 -16.61 -27.79
N ALA A 126 -23.36 -17.41 -26.80
CA ALA A 126 -24.24 -18.34 -26.09
C ALA A 126 -24.56 -17.82 -24.68
N GLN A 127 -25.86 -17.58 -24.46
CA GLN A 127 -26.52 -17.29 -23.20
C GLN A 127 -26.87 -18.62 -22.48
N GLU A 128 -27.53 -18.50 -21.31
CA GLU A 128 -28.21 -19.56 -20.51
C GLU A 128 -27.33 -20.32 -19.51
N ALA A 129 -27.68 -20.50 -18.23
CA ALA A 129 -28.87 -20.13 -17.46
C ALA A 129 -28.54 -20.08 -15.95
N LYS A 130 -29.13 -19.13 -15.24
CA LYS A 130 -29.39 -19.23 -13.79
C LYS A 130 -30.79 -19.82 -13.61
N PRO A 131 -30.98 -20.82 -12.74
CA PRO A 131 -32.26 -21.00 -12.09
C PRO A 131 -32.24 -20.40 -10.67
N SER A 132 -33.11 -19.42 -10.50
CA SER A 132 -33.71 -19.00 -9.24
C SER A 132 -34.79 -19.99 -8.80
N SER A 133 -34.76 -20.38 -7.52
CA SER A 133 -35.90 -20.86 -6.71
C SER A 133 -35.47 -20.64 -5.25
N GLU A 134 -35.98 -19.69 -4.47
CA GLU A 134 -37.37 -19.49 -4.00
C GLU A 134 -37.82 -20.57 -2.99
N GLN A 135 -38.59 -20.14 -1.97
CA GLN A 135 -39.09 -20.80 -0.75
C GLN A 135 -38.21 -20.53 0.49
N GLN A 136 -38.50 -19.60 1.42
CA GLN A 136 -39.76 -19.10 2.00
C GLN A 136 -40.69 -20.18 2.56
N SER A 137 -40.61 -20.38 3.89
CA SER A 137 -41.70 -20.69 4.83
C SER A 137 -41.02 -20.93 6.19
N ALA A 138 -41.09 -19.98 7.12
CA ALA A 138 -42.15 -19.84 8.14
C ALA A 138 -41.94 -20.83 9.30
#